data_AF-F4MYK3-F1
#
_entry.id   AF-F4MYK3-F1
#
_cell.length_a   1.000
_cell.length_b   1.000
_cell.length_c   1.000
_cell.angle_alpha   90.00
_cell.angle_beta   90.00
_cell.angle_gamma   90.00
#
_symmetry.space_group_name_H-M   'P 1'
#
loop_
_entity.id
_entity.type
_entity.pdbx_description
1 polymer ?
#
loop_
_entity_poly.entity_id
_entity_poly.type
_entity_poly.pdbx_seq_one_letter_code
_entity_poly.pdbx_strand_id
1 'polypeptide(L)'
;MQSILTFVPRNKNNEFVSGITDLEFIQSGVPVTISPVTENADNYTASVVGNSVGDVDITPQVGGESLDLLQKRITLYPIPKITSIAVNGEQFATDKGFPKTTFNKATFQLVMNDDVANNTQYDWTSSYAASAPVDNQGKVNIAYKTYGSTVTVTAKSKKFPSYTATYQFKPNLWVFSGTMSLQSSIEASRNCQRTDFTALIESARASNGSRSPDGTLWGEWGSLATYDSAEWPSGNYWTKKTSTDFVTMDMTTGAIPTSAATAYPLCAEPQ
;
A
#
# COMPACT_ATOMS: atom_id res chain seq x y z
N MET A 1 15.55 3.66 -15.64
CA MET A 1 16.92 3.16 -15.31
C MET A 1 17.46 2.47 -16.55
N GLN A 2 18.77 2.53 -16.80
CA GLN A 2 19.42 1.86 -17.92
C GLN A 2 20.56 0.97 -17.41
N SER A 3 20.85 -0.12 -18.12
CA SER A 3 22.12 -0.82 -17.97
C SER A 3 23.09 -0.33 -19.05
N ILE A 4 24.39 -0.39 -18.77
CA ILE A 4 25.44 -0.11 -19.76
C ILE A 4 26.01 -1.46 -20.20
N LEU A 5 25.95 -1.71 -21.49
CA LEU A 5 26.65 -2.79 -22.16
C LEU A 5 28.11 -2.35 -22.35
N THR A 6 29.04 -3.24 -22.04
CA THR A 6 30.47 -2.99 -22.26
C THR A 6 31.08 -4.22 -22.93
N PHE A 7 31.63 -4.02 -24.11
CA PHE A 7 32.30 -5.05 -24.90
C PHE A 7 33.76 -4.70 -25.11
N VAL A 8 34.65 -5.67 -24.85
CA VAL A 8 36.10 -5.50 -24.95
C VAL A 8 36.65 -6.55 -25.91
N PRO A 9 36.63 -6.29 -27.24
CA PRO A 9 37.17 -7.21 -28.21
C PRO A 9 38.69 -7.27 -28.11
N ARG A 10 39.24 -8.48 -28.03
CA ARG A 10 40.68 -8.73 -28.08
C ARG A 10 41.03 -9.70 -29.19
N ASN A 11 42.15 -9.46 -29.86
CA ASN A 11 42.69 -10.38 -30.85
C ASN A 11 43.42 -11.56 -30.18
N LYS A 12 43.97 -12.48 -31.00
CA LYS A 12 44.73 -13.65 -30.52
C LYS A 12 46.00 -13.31 -29.71
N ASN A 13 46.53 -12.09 -29.86
CA ASN A 13 47.68 -11.58 -29.11
C ASN A 13 47.25 -10.87 -27.82
N ASN A 14 45.97 -10.90 -27.48
CA ASN A 14 45.37 -10.21 -26.33
C ASN A 14 45.38 -8.67 -26.45
N GLU A 15 45.47 -8.12 -27.66
CA GLU A 15 45.43 -6.68 -27.92
C GLU A 15 44.00 -6.22 -28.19
N PHE A 16 43.63 -5.02 -27.73
CA PHE A 16 42.32 -4.42 -28.02
C PHE A 16 42.15 -4.17 -29.52
N VAL A 17 40.95 -4.46 -30.04
CA VAL A 17 40.61 -4.24 -31.44
C VAL A 17 39.76 -2.96 -31.54
N SER A 18 40.37 -1.88 -32.04
CA SER A 18 39.71 -0.61 -32.32
C SER A 18 39.17 -0.54 -33.76
N GLY A 19 38.26 0.40 -34.03
CA GLY A 19 37.75 0.70 -35.36
C GLY A 19 36.77 -0.32 -35.95
N ILE A 20 36.12 -1.14 -35.11
CA ILE A 20 35.06 -2.06 -35.54
C ILE A 20 33.82 -1.26 -35.94
N THR A 21 33.45 -1.27 -37.22
CA THR A 21 32.33 -0.48 -37.76
C THR A 21 31.00 -1.25 -37.86
N ASP A 22 31.05 -2.57 -37.68
CA ASP A 22 29.95 -3.53 -37.86
C ASP A 22 29.65 -4.31 -36.56
N LEU A 23 29.87 -3.65 -35.41
CA LEU A 23 29.52 -4.17 -34.09
C LEU A 23 28.08 -3.81 -33.74
N GLU A 24 27.30 -4.84 -33.42
CA GLU A 24 25.94 -4.71 -32.89
C GLU A 24 25.76 -5.55 -31.63
N PHE A 25 24.75 -5.21 -30.83
CA PHE A 25 24.27 -6.07 -29.75
C PHE A 25 22.91 -6.64 -30.16
N ILE A 26 22.86 -7.94 -30.44
CA ILE A 26 21.61 -8.62 -30.74
C ILE A 26 20.92 -9.06 -29.45
N GLN A 27 19.59 -9.15 -29.49
CA GLN A 27 18.76 -9.44 -28.34
C GLN A 27 17.80 -10.60 -28.59
N SER A 28 17.57 -11.41 -27.56
CA SER A 28 16.57 -12.48 -27.55
C SER A 28 15.81 -12.51 -26.23
N GLY A 29 14.48 -12.52 -26.26
CA GLY A 29 13.64 -12.46 -25.06
C GLY A 29 12.69 -11.26 -25.10
N VAL A 30 12.47 -10.62 -23.95
CA VAL A 30 11.59 -9.44 -23.88
C VAL A 30 12.15 -8.28 -24.70
N PRO A 31 11.29 -7.46 -25.33
CA PRO A 31 11.76 -6.36 -26.16
C PRO A 31 12.47 -5.30 -25.31
N VAL A 32 13.69 -4.95 -25.72
CA VAL A 32 14.45 -3.82 -25.17
C VAL A 32 14.91 -2.89 -26.30
N THR A 33 15.25 -1.67 -25.91
CA THR A 33 15.85 -0.67 -26.78
C THR A 33 17.32 -0.55 -26.40
N ILE A 34 18.19 -0.79 -27.36
CA ILE A 34 19.64 -0.64 -27.23
C ILE A 34 20.05 0.64 -27.98
N SER A 35 20.86 1.49 -27.35
CA SER A 35 21.37 2.70 -27.98
C SER A 35 22.39 2.36 -29.08
N PRO A 36 22.72 3.31 -29.97
CA PRO A 36 23.88 3.16 -30.84
C PRO A 36 25.15 2.84 -30.04
N VAL A 37 26.03 2.03 -30.63
CA VAL A 37 27.32 1.66 -30.05
C VAL A 37 28.29 2.84 -30.16
N THR A 38 29.02 3.10 -29.08
CA THR A 38 30.09 4.11 -29.02
C THR A 38 31.41 3.42 -28.77
N GLU A 39 32.40 3.66 -29.63
CA GLU A 39 33.78 3.26 -29.40
C GLU A 39 34.46 4.19 -28.40
N ASN A 40 35.17 3.61 -27.43
CA ASN A 40 36.01 4.30 -26.47
C ASN A 40 37.46 3.81 -26.64
N ALA A 41 38.39 4.35 -25.84
CA ALA A 41 39.81 4.04 -25.96
C ALA A 41 40.16 2.55 -25.82
N ASP A 42 39.38 1.78 -25.06
CA ASP A 42 39.67 0.37 -24.73
C ASP A 42 38.42 -0.55 -24.74
N ASN A 43 37.26 -0.04 -25.16
CA ASN A 43 36.00 -0.77 -25.15
C ASN A 43 34.94 -0.16 -26.06
N TYR A 44 33.83 -0.87 -26.25
CA TYR A 44 32.62 -0.40 -26.90
C TYR A 44 31.45 -0.40 -25.90
N THR A 45 30.66 0.68 -25.91
CA THR A 45 29.51 0.83 -25.02
C THR A 45 28.20 1.08 -25.76
N ALA A 46 27.11 0.61 -25.16
CA ALA A 46 25.74 1.00 -25.50
C ALA A 46 24.91 0.98 -24.22
N SER A 47 23.80 1.73 -24.16
CA SER A 47 22.83 1.61 -23.08
C SER A 47 21.65 0.73 -23.49
N VAL A 48 21.03 0.08 -22.52
CA VAL A 48 19.83 -0.74 -22.73
C VAL A 48 18.75 -0.39 -21.71
N VAL A 49 17.53 -0.23 -22.22
CA VAL A 49 16.30 0.05 -21.46
C VAL A 49 15.15 -0.81 -21.99
N GLY A 50 14.13 -1.07 -21.17
CA GLY A 50 12.92 -1.75 -21.63
C GLY A 50 11.71 -1.48 -20.76
N ASN A 51 10.54 -1.80 -21.29
CA ASN A 51 9.24 -1.52 -20.67
C ASN A 51 8.43 -2.81 -20.38
N SER A 52 9.01 -3.97 -20.66
CA SER A 52 8.39 -5.28 -20.45
C SER A 52 9.17 -6.04 -19.39
N VAL A 53 8.46 -6.55 -18.38
CA VAL A 53 9.04 -7.41 -17.35
C VAL A 53 9.47 -8.74 -17.96
N GLY A 54 10.65 -9.21 -17.59
CA GLY A 54 11.18 -10.50 -18.01
C GLY A 54 12.67 -10.45 -18.36
N ASP A 55 13.14 -11.54 -18.95
CA ASP A 55 14.56 -11.72 -19.29
C ASP A 55 14.82 -11.37 -20.76
N VAL A 56 15.97 -10.76 -21.00
CA VAL A 56 16.55 -10.58 -22.33
C VAL A 56 18.02 -11.01 -22.31
N ASP A 57 18.40 -11.82 -23.27
CA ASP A 57 19.77 -12.22 -23.52
C ASP A 57 20.37 -11.30 -24.60
N ILE A 58 21.51 -10.69 -24.28
CA ILE A 58 22.24 -9.76 -25.14
C ILE A 58 23.55 -10.41 -25.57
N THR A 59 23.78 -10.49 -26.88
CA THR A 59 24.98 -11.07 -27.47
C THR A 59 25.67 -10.06 -28.38
N PRO A 60 27.00 -9.84 -28.26
CA PRO A 60 27.72 -9.03 -29.24
C PRO A 60 27.85 -9.78 -30.58
N GLN A 61 27.67 -9.05 -31.67
CA GLN A 61 27.81 -9.53 -33.04
C GLN A 61 28.78 -8.62 -33.79
N VAL A 62 29.74 -9.20 -34.52
CA VAL A 62 30.71 -8.45 -35.34
C VAL A 62 30.66 -9.00 -36.76
N GLY A 63 30.39 -8.16 -37.75
CA GLY A 63 30.34 -8.56 -39.15
C GLY A 63 29.32 -9.65 -39.46
N GLY A 64 28.22 -9.69 -38.69
CA GLY A 64 27.19 -10.72 -38.78
C GLY A 64 27.47 -11.99 -37.98
N GLU A 65 28.68 -12.19 -37.46
CA GLU A 65 29.03 -13.36 -36.63
C GLU A 65 28.68 -13.12 -35.17
N SER A 66 27.81 -13.96 -34.61
CA SER A 66 27.40 -13.88 -33.20
C SER A 66 28.48 -14.46 -32.30
N LEU A 67 28.83 -13.73 -31.24
CA LEU A 67 29.78 -14.20 -30.22
C LEU A 67 29.03 -14.82 -29.04
N ASP A 68 28.32 -15.92 -29.28
CA ASP A 68 27.36 -16.53 -28.35
C ASP A 68 27.95 -16.85 -26.96
N LEU A 69 29.24 -17.19 -26.89
CA LEU A 69 29.92 -17.47 -25.62
C LEU A 69 30.04 -16.23 -24.71
N LEU A 70 29.84 -15.02 -25.26
CA LEU A 70 29.88 -13.76 -24.54
C LEU A 70 28.49 -13.24 -24.15
N GLN A 71 27.43 -14.01 -24.45
CA GLN A 71 26.06 -13.65 -24.11
C GLN A 71 25.92 -13.30 -22.62
N LYS A 72 25.13 -12.25 -22.34
CA LYS A 72 24.75 -11.84 -20.99
C LYS A 72 23.25 -11.66 -20.88
N ARG A 73 22.68 -12.15 -19.78
CA ARG A 73 21.28 -11.96 -19.44
C ARG A 73 21.06 -10.67 -18.65
N ILE A 74 20.02 -9.94 -19.01
CA ILE A 74 19.47 -8.82 -18.27
C ILE A 74 18.04 -9.16 -17.89
N THR A 75 17.70 -9.03 -16.60
CA THR A 75 16.32 -9.20 -16.11
C THR A 75 15.71 -7.83 -15.82
N LEU A 76 14.56 -7.56 -16.45
CA LEU A 76 13.73 -6.39 -16.21
C LEU A 76 12.67 -6.71 -15.16
N TYR A 77 12.65 -5.94 -14.07
CA TYR A 77 11.74 -6.14 -12.94
C TYR A 77 10.54 -5.19 -13.02
N PRO A 78 9.39 -5.56 -12.44
CA PRO A 78 8.26 -4.64 -12.33
C PRO A 78 8.64 -3.41 -11.51
N ILE A 79 8.12 -2.25 -11.93
CA ILE A 79 8.26 -1.02 -11.14
C ILE A 79 7.48 -1.20 -9.83
N PRO A 80 8.09 -0.94 -8.66
CA PRO A 80 7.40 -1.00 -7.39
C PRO A 80 6.10 -0.17 -7.40
N LYS A 81 4.98 -0.82 -7.11
CA LYS A 81 3.67 -0.17 -7.02
C LYS A 81 2.85 -0.79 -5.91
N ILE A 82 2.22 0.07 -5.10
CA ILE A 82 1.14 -0.35 -4.20
C ILE A 82 -0.13 -0.41 -5.04
N THR A 83 -0.71 -1.59 -5.12
CA THR A 83 -1.77 -1.95 -6.08
C THR A 83 -3.14 -1.98 -5.44
N SER A 84 -3.23 -2.50 -4.22
CA SER A 84 -4.45 -2.53 -3.41
C SER A 84 -4.13 -2.41 -1.91
N ILE A 85 -5.19 -2.35 -1.12
CA ILE A 85 -5.17 -2.34 0.34
C ILE A 85 -6.01 -3.50 0.83
N ALA A 86 -5.39 -4.46 1.50
CA ALA A 86 -6.07 -5.58 2.13
C ALA A 86 -6.56 -5.18 3.54
N VAL A 87 -7.87 -5.30 3.79
CA VAL A 87 -8.48 -4.94 5.08
C VAL A 87 -9.65 -5.85 5.40
N ASN A 88 -9.49 -6.68 6.44
CA ASN A 88 -10.54 -7.58 6.94
C ASN A 88 -11.22 -8.42 5.84
N GLY A 89 -10.40 -9.07 4.99
CA GLY A 89 -10.89 -9.90 3.88
C GLY A 89 -11.22 -9.14 2.59
N GLU A 90 -11.27 -7.80 2.61
CA GLU A 90 -11.52 -6.98 1.43
C GLU A 90 -10.23 -6.49 0.76
N GLN A 91 -10.35 -6.12 -0.52
CA GLN A 91 -9.30 -5.50 -1.31
C GLN A 91 -9.78 -4.16 -1.87
N PHE A 92 -9.30 -3.06 -1.28
CA PHE A 92 -9.67 -1.72 -1.71
C PHE A 92 -8.65 -1.12 -2.67
N ALA A 93 -9.14 -0.29 -3.59
CA ALA A 93 -8.30 0.52 -4.46
C ALA A 93 -7.59 1.61 -3.67
N THR A 94 -6.38 1.97 -4.11
CA THR A 94 -5.52 2.97 -3.44
C THR A 94 -5.96 4.41 -3.67
N ASP A 95 -6.87 4.66 -4.61
CA ASP A 95 -7.29 6.00 -5.07
C ASP A 95 -8.56 6.53 -4.38
N LYS A 96 -9.15 5.78 -3.45
CA LYS A 96 -10.40 6.15 -2.76
C LYS A 96 -10.20 6.97 -1.49
N GLY A 97 -8.95 7.22 -1.10
CA GLY A 97 -8.62 8.04 0.07
C GLY A 97 -8.92 7.37 1.42
N PHE A 98 -9.02 6.04 1.43
CA PHE A 98 -9.04 5.19 2.63
C PHE A 98 -7.80 5.47 3.52
N PRO A 99 -7.86 5.22 4.83
CA PRO A 99 -9.08 5.29 5.63
C PRO A 99 -9.42 6.75 6.01
N LYS A 100 -10.71 7.06 6.15
CA LYS A 100 -11.21 8.30 6.77
C LYS A 100 -11.48 8.12 8.26
N THR A 101 -11.77 6.90 8.68
CA THR A 101 -12.01 6.53 10.07
C THR A 101 -10.85 5.71 10.61
N THR A 102 -10.45 5.93 11.86
CA THR A 102 -9.43 5.10 12.53
C THR A 102 -9.81 4.85 13.98
N PHE A 103 -9.26 3.79 14.56
CA PHE A 103 -9.42 3.42 15.97
C PHE A 103 -8.18 2.64 16.42
N ASN A 104 -8.04 2.45 17.72
CA ASN A 104 -6.93 1.69 18.29
C ASN A 104 -6.96 0.23 17.77
N LYS A 105 -5.81 -0.30 17.37
CA LYS A 105 -5.63 -1.64 16.77
C LYS A 105 -6.26 -1.82 15.39
N ALA A 106 -6.74 -0.75 14.74
CA ALA A 106 -7.14 -0.83 13.34
C ALA A 106 -5.94 -1.22 12.48
N THR A 107 -6.07 -2.26 11.65
CA THR A 107 -4.96 -2.68 10.78
C THR A 107 -5.40 -2.91 9.34
N PHE A 108 -4.52 -2.59 8.41
CA PHE A 108 -4.63 -2.92 6.99
C PHE A 108 -3.25 -3.23 6.44
N GLN A 109 -3.19 -3.93 5.31
CA GLN A 109 -1.93 -4.30 4.66
C GLN A 109 -1.90 -3.74 3.25
N LEU A 110 -0.81 -3.04 2.91
CA LEU A 110 -0.59 -2.53 1.57
C LEU A 110 -0.08 -3.67 0.68
N VAL A 111 -0.59 -3.80 -0.54
CA VAL A 111 -0.26 -4.92 -1.44
C VAL A 111 0.69 -4.44 -2.54
N MET A 112 1.92 -4.97 -2.57
CA MET A 112 2.91 -4.63 -3.59
C MET A 112 2.75 -5.51 -4.83
N ASN A 113 2.59 -4.88 -6.00
CA ASN A 113 2.51 -5.55 -7.29
C ASN A 113 1.56 -6.76 -7.28
N ASP A 114 0.33 -6.53 -6.82
CA ASP A 114 -0.79 -7.48 -6.79
C ASP A 114 -0.66 -8.68 -5.84
N ASP A 115 0.44 -8.79 -5.08
CA ASP A 115 0.66 -9.90 -4.13
C ASP A 115 1.39 -9.45 -2.85
N VAL A 116 0.81 -9.74 -1.68
CA VAL A 116 1.42 -9.45 -0.36
C VAL A 116 2.74 -10.16 -0.13
N ALA A 117 3.00 -11.29 -0.81
CA ALA A 117 4.29 -11.98 -0.73
C ALA A 117 5.45 -11.09 -1.21
N ASN A 118 5.19 -10.15 -2.13
CA ASN A 118 6.18 -9.21 -2.62
C ASN A 118 6.62 -8.18 -1.57
N ASN A 119 5.83 -7.96 -0.50
CA ASN A 119 6.10 -6.91 0.47
C ASN A 119 7.46 -7.07 1.17
N THR A 120 7.93 -8.31 1.30
CA THR A 120 9.25 -8.62 1.89
C THR A 120 10.44 -8.11 1.07
N GLN A 121 10.23 -7.75 -0.20
CA GLN A 121 11.24 -7.18 -1.09
C GLN A 121 11.48 -5.68 -0.86
N TYR A 122 10.77 -5.08 0.10
CA TYR A 122 10.80 -3.65 0.39
C TYR A 122 11.17 -3.38 1.84
N ASP A 123 11.85 -2.26 2.07
CA ASP A 123 12.00 -1.65 3.38
C ASP A 123 10.86 -0.67 3.61
N TRP A 124 10.10 -0.90 4.68
CA TRP A 124 8.87 -0.16 4.99
C TRP A 124 9.13 0.91 6.04
N THR A 125 8.60 2.12 5.81
CA THR A 125 8.63 3.20 6.79
C THR A 125 7.31 3.95 6.82
N SER A 126 6.99 4.53 7.97
CA SER A 126 5.85 5.43 8.15
C SER A 126 6.36 6.79 8.57
N SER A 127 5.86 7.84 7.93
CA SER A 127 6.18 9.22 8.30
C SER A 127 5.66 9.59 9.68
N TYR A 128 4.75 8.78 10.25
CA TYR A 128 4.22 8.99 11.60
C TYR A 128 4.11 7.68 12.38
N ALA A 129 5.24 7.00 12.54
CA ALA A 129 5.34 5.68 13.16
C ALA A 129 4.89 5.60 14.62
N ALA A 130 4.78 6.72 15.34
CA ALA A 130 4.22 6.72 16.69
C ALA A 130 2.72 6.36 16.69
N SER A 131 1.96 6.91 15.74
CA SER A 131 0.51 6.70 15.63
C SER A 131 0.13 5.58 14.67
N ALA A 132 0.88 5.42 13.58
CA ALA A 132 0.62 4.46 12.52
C ALA A 132 1.92 3.76 12.08
N PRO A 133 2.53 2.93 12.94
CA PRO A 133 3.66 2.09 12.53
C PRO A 133 3.29 1.16 11.37
N VAL A 134 4.31 0.82 10.56
CA VAL A 134 4.24 -0.18 9.51
C VAL A 134 5.29 -1.25 9.78
N ASP A 135 4.93 -2.52 9.62
CA ASP A 135 5.86 -3.64 9.79
C ASP A 135 6.58 -4.03 8.48
N ASN A 136 7.39 -5.08 8.54
CA ASN A 136 8.15 -5.58 7.38
C ASN A 136 7.29 -6.29 6.32
N GLN A 137 6.00 -6.51 6.59
CA GLN A 137 5.01 -7.05 5.65
C GLN A 137 4.14 -5.95 5.07
N GLY A 138 4.45 -4.67 5.29
CA GLY A 138 3.61 -3.55 4.83
C GLY A 138 2.26 -3.48 5.55
N LYS A 139 2.13 -4.11 6.73
CA LYS A 139 0.94 -4.01 7.57
C LYS A 139 1.05 -2.76 8.44
N VAL A 140 0.07 -1.87 8.29
CA VAL A 140 -0.09 -0.66 9.08
C VAL A 140 -0.96 -1.00 10.29
N ASN A 141 -0.53 -0.60 11.48
CA ASN A 141 -1.29 -0.75 12.72
C ASN A 141 -1.53 0.63 13.33
N ILE A 142 -2.78 1.03 13.52
CA ILE A 142 -3.11 2.32 14.14
C ILE A 142 -3.10 2.17 15.65
N ALA A 143 -2.16 2.83 16.32
CA ALA A 143 -2.04 2.86 17.78
C ALA A 143 -2.69 4.11 18.38
N TYR A 144 -2.57 5.25 17.70
CA TYR A 144 -3.08 6.53 18.18
C TYR A 144 -3.66 7.37 17.03
N LYS A 145 -4.35 8.45 17.41
CA LYS A 145 -4.82 9.49 16.49
C LYS A 145 -3.67 10.06 15.66
N THR A 146 -4.01 10.51 14.45
CA THR A 146 -3.10 11.23 13.56
C THR A 146 -3.29 12.75 13.65
N TYR A 147 -4.28 13.23 14.41
CA TYR A 147 -4.60 14.65 14.58
C TYR A 147 -4.80 15.36 13.22
N GLY A 148 -5.47 14.68 12.30
CA GLY A 148 -5.75 15.20 10.96
C GLY A 148 -4.51 15.32 10.08
N SER A 149 -3.35 14.82 10.51
CA SER A 149 -2.12 14.84 9.70
C SER A 149 -2.18 13.79 8.60
N THR A 150 -1.61 14.13 7.44
CA THR A 150 -1.38 13.15 6.37
C THR A 150 -0.24 12.23 6.76
N VAL A 151 -0.51 10.93 6.80
CA VAL A 151 0.51 9.89 7.02
C VAL A 151 0.94 9.34 5.67
N THR A 152 2.25 9.25 5.45
CA THR A 152 2.85 8.63 4.26
C THR A 152 3.55 7.34 4.68
N VAL A 153 3.10 6.22 4.11
CA VAL A 153 3.79 4.93 4.22
C VAL A 153 4.60 4.73 2.95
N THR A 154 5.88 4.38 3.10
CA THR A 154 6.83 4.23 2.00
C THR A 154 7.38 2.81 1.95
N ALA A 155 7.33 2.20 0.77
CA ALA A 155 7.99 0.94 0.45
C ALA A 155 9.20 1.23 -0.46
N LYS A 156 10.40 1.12 0.08
CA LYS A 156 11.65 1.31 -0.67
C LYS A 156 12.16 -0.02 -1.18
N SER A 157 12.43 -0.15 -2.48
CA SER A 157 12.91 -1.42 -3.03
C SER A 157 14.29 -1.77 -2.49
N LYS A 158 14.44 -2.98 -1.94
CA LYS A 158 15.74 -3.50 -1.50
C LYS A 158 16.69 -3.73 -2.68
N LYS A 159 16.13 -4.18 -3.82
CA LYS A 159 16.88 -4.46 -5.04
C LYS A 159 17.28 -3.21 -5.79
N PHE A 160 16.40 -2.21 -5.84
CA PHE A 160 16.63 -0.95 -6.52
C PHE A 160 16.36 0.23 -5.57
N PRO A 161 17.31 0.58 -4.68
CA PRO A 161 17.08 1.58 -3.62
C PRO A 161 16.65 2.97 -4.08
N SER A 162 16.80 3.30 -5.37
CA SER A 162 16.30 4.55 -5.97
C SER A 162 14.80 4.53 -6.28
N TYR A 163 14.15 3.37 -6.24
CA TYR A 163 12.71 3.22 -6.46
C TYR A 163 11.96 3.07 -5.14
N THR A 164 10.91 3.86 -5.00
CA THR A 164 9.96 3.79 -3.88
C THR A 164 8.54 3.75 -4.41
N ALA A 165 7.65 3.12 -3.65
CA ALA A 165 6.20 3.30 -3.77
C ALA A 165 5.69 3.93 -2.48
N THR A 166 4.67 4.78 -2.57
CA THR A 166 4.10 5.45 -1.40
C THR A 166 2.59 5.33 -1.38
N TYR A 167 2.05 5.28 -0.18
CA TYR A 167 0.63 5.40 0.08
C TYR A 167 0.40 6.48 1.11
N GLN A 168 -0.56 7.37 0.84
CA GLN A 168 -0.89 8.49 1.70
C GLN A 168 -2.33 8.40 2.15
N PHE A 169 -2.55 8.61 3.44
CA PHE A 169 -3.89 8.67 4.00
C PHE A 169 -4.00 9.78 5.05
N LYS A 170 -5.21 10.30 5.22
CA LYS A 170 -5.53 11.40 6.14
C LYS A 170 -6.88 11.10 6.81
N PRO A 171 -6.87 10.39 7.94
CA PRO A 171 -8.07 10.16 8.73
C PRO A 171 -8.63 11.49 9.25
N ASN A 172 -9.94 11.56 9.37
CA ASN A 172 -10.65 12.73 9.93
C ASN A 172 -11.62 12.37 11.06
N LEU A 173 -11.65 11.09 11.46
CA LEU A 173 -12.51 10.60 12.52
C LEU A 173 -11.80 9.51 13.32
N TRP A 174 -11.59 9.75 14.61
CA TRP A 174 -11.16 8.75 15.58
C TRP A 174 -12.38 8.09 16.20
N VAL A 175 -12.41 6.77 16.26
CA VAL A 175 -13.48 5.99 16.88
C VAL A 175 -12.92 5.27 18.10
N PHE A 176 -13.70 5.24 19.18
CA PHE A 176 -13.33 4.58 20.43
C PHE A 176 -14.58 4.07 21.18
N SER A 177 -14.40 3.05 22.01
CA SER A 177 -15.47 2.54 22.85
C SER A 177 -15.71 3.45 24.05
N GLY A 178 -16.96 3.85 24.30
CA GLY A 178 -17.30 4.62 25.51
C GLY A 178 -17.28 3.76 26.78
N THR A 179 -17.74 2.52 26.66
CA THR A 179 -17.69 1.45 27.66
C THR A 179 -18.04 0.13 26.98
N MET A 180 -17.65 -0.99 27.60
CA MET A 180 -17.97 -2.35 27.14
C MET A 180 -19.29 -2.88 27.73
N SER A 181 -20.11 -2.00 28.32
CA SER A 181 -21.42 -2.34 28.89
C SER A 181 -22.56 -1.76 28.05
N LEU A 182 -23.66 -2.52 27.94
CA LEU A 182 -24.87 -2.06 27.28
C LEU A 182 -25.51 -0.90 28.07
N GLN A 183 -25.98 0.12 27.36
CA GLN A 183 -26.53 1.34 27.93
C GLN A 183 -27.78 1.80 27.19
N SER A 184 -28.62 2.60 27.86
CA SER A 184 -29.63 3.40 27.16
C SER A 184 -28.97 4.45 26.24
N SER A 185 -29.70 4.95 25.25
CA SER A 185 -29.17 5.94 24.31
C SER A 185 -28.69 7.24 25.00
N ILE A 186 -29.38 7.66 26.07
CA ILE A 186 -29.03 8.87 26.84
C ILE A 186 -27.73 8.65 27.65
N GLU A 187 -27.55 7.49 28.24
CA GLU A 187 -26.30 7.13 28.93
C GLU A 187 -25.14 7.02 27.94
N ALA A 188 -25.36 6.39 26.79
CA ALA A 188 -24.37 6.28 25.75
C ALA A 188 -23.95 7.65 25.20
N SER A 189 -24.91 8.54 24.93
CA SER A 189 -24.63 9.91 24.49
C SER A 189 -23.78 10.67 25.51
N ARG A 190 -24.08 10.57 26.81
CA ARG A 190 -23.30 11.20 27.87
C ARG A 190 -21.89 10.63 27.96
N ASN A 191 -21.72 9.31 27.85
CA ASN A 191 -20.41 8.67 27.89
C ASN A 191 -19.52 9.05 26.70
N CYS A 192 -20.12 9.33 25.55
CA CYS A 192 -19.37 9.82 24.39
C CYS A 192 -19.16 11.33 24.36
N GLN A 193 -19.74 12.11 25.27
CA GLN A 193 -19.55 13.57 25.39
C GLN A 193 -18.55 13.90 26.50
N ARG A 194 -17.32 13.39 26.37
CA ARG A 194 -16.25 13.60 27.37
C ARG A 194 -15.52 14.92 27.17
N THR A 195 -15.49 15.42 25.94
CA THR A 195 -14.94 16.70 25.52
C THR A 195 -15.89 17.38 24.55
N ASP A 196 -15.63 18.65 24.22
CA ASP A 196 -16.40 19.43 23.24
C ASP A 196 -16.37 18.84 21.82
N PHE A 197 -15.44 17.92 21.54
CA PHE A 197 -15.24 17.33 20.22
C PHE A 197 -15.69 15.87 20.14
N THR A 198 -16.02 15.23 21.26
CA THR A 198 -16.46 13.83 21.28
C THR A 198 -17.98 13.73 21.30
N ALA A 199 -18.54 12.81 20.53
CA ALA A 199 -19.95 12.44 20.58
C ALA A 199 -20.14 10.98 20.16
N LEU A 200 -21.38 10.48 20.21
CA LEU A 200 -21.71 9.27 19.46
C LEU A 200 -21.37 9.47 17.98
N ILE A 201 -20.93 8.43 17.28
CA ILE A 201 -20.67 8.52 15.85
C ILE A 201 -21.95 8.86 15.09
N GLU A 202 -21.85 9.72 14.08
CA GLU A 202 -22.94 9.96 13.13
C GLU A 202 -23.23 8.67 12.36
N SER A 203 -24.49 8.26 12.28
CA SER A 203 -24.95 7.06 11.57
C SER A 203 -24.47 7.02 10.12
N ALA A 204 -24.49 8.16 9.43
CA ALA A 204 -23.95 8.32 8.07
C ALA A 204 -22.42 8.15 7.97
N ARG A 205 -21.70 8.19 9.10
CA ARG A 205 -20.26 7.88 9.20
C ARG A 205 -20.00 6.50 9.83
N ALA A 206 -21.03 5.86 10.37
CA ALA A 206 -20.93 4.53 10.95
C ALA A 206 -20.97 3.45 9.86
N SER A 207 -21.96 3.48 8.96
CA SER A 207 -22.11 2.47 7.92
C SER A 207 -23.06 2.91 6.81
N ASN A 208 -22.82 2.41 5.59
CA ASN A 208 -23.78 2.42 4.47
C ASN A 208 -24.36 1.02 4.17
N GLY A 209 -24.13 0.04 5.06
CA GLY A 209 -24.67 -1.33 4.94
C GLY A 209 -23.87 -2.27 4.04
N SER A 210 -22.73 -1.85 3.51
CA SER A 210 -21.83 -2.68 2.72
C SER A 210 -20.37 -2.32 2.96
N ARG A 211 -19.46 -3.26 2.68
CA ARG A 211 -18.01 -3.05 2.77
C ARG A 211 -17.55 -2.23 1.55
N SER A 212 -16.98 -1.05 1.78
CA SER A 212 -16.39 -0.21 0.74
C SER A 212 -15.51 0.90 1.32
N PRO A 213 -14.53 1.45 0.58
CA PRO A 213 -13.72 2.59 1.03
C PRO A 213 -14.49 3.92 0.88
N ASP A 214 -15.66 4.02 1.50
CA ASP A 214 -16.59 5.16 1.41
C ASP A 214 -16.43 6.20 2.54
N GLY A 215 -15.48 5.99 3.44
CA GLY A 215 -15.24 6.87 4.57
C GLY A 215 -16.16 6.65 5.78
N THR A 216 -16.94 5.56 5.78
CA THR A 216 -17.69 5.08 6.95
C THR A 216 -16.89 4.04 7.73
N LEU A 217 -17.11 3.95 9.03
CA LEU A 217 -16.39 3.03 9.91
C LEU A 217 -16.54 1.56 9.48
N TRP A 218 -17.78 1.08 9.39
CA TRP A 218 -18.04 -0.31 9.05
C TRP A 218 -17.77 -0.58 7.56
N GLY A 219 -18.01 0.40 6.69
CA GLY A 219 -17.64 0.31 5.28
C GLY A 219 -16.13 0.10 5.10
N GLU A 220 -15.30 0.82 5.84
CA GLU A 220 -13.84 0.75 5.76
C GLU A 220 -13.26 -0.47 6.50
N TRP A 221 -13.74 -0.78 7.70
CA TRP A 221 -13.09 -1.79 8.58
C TRP A 221 -13.92 -3.05 8.83
N GLY A 222 -15.23 -2.96 8.74
CA GLY A 222 -16.15 -4.08 8.94
C GLY A 222 -16.41 -4.23 10.42
N SER A 223 -16.60 -5.47 10.87
CA SER A 223 -16.81 -5.70 12.30
C SER A 223 -15.57 -5.37 13.10
N LEU A 224 -15.67 -4.43 14.06
CA LEU A 224 -14.52 -4.06 14.89
C LEU A 224 -14.07 -5.20 15.82
N ALA A 225 -14.94 -6.18 16.07
CA ALA A 225 -14.64 -7.39 16.83
C ALA A 225 -13.50 -8.23 16.22
N THR A 226 -13.22 -8.09 14.92
CA THR A 226 -12.08 -8.78 14.26
C THR A 226 -10.72 -8.21 14.65
N TYR A 227 -10.69 -6.98 15.18
CA TYR A 227 -9.47 -6.29 15.59
C TYR A 227 -9.24 -6.42 17.10
N ASP A 228 -10.31 -6.30 17.89
CA ASP A 228 -10.29 -6.51 19.33
C ASP A 228 -11.68 -6.85 19.85
N SER A 229 -11.99 -8.13 20.03
CA SER A 229 -13.29 -8.58 20.53
C SER A 229 -13.55 -8.20 22.00
N ALA A 230 -12.51 -7.85 22.76
CA ALA A 230 -12.66 -7.41 24.14
C ALA A 230 -13.12 -5.95 24.21
N GLU A 231 -12.50 -5.07 23.40
CA GLU A 231 -12.92 -3.66 23.29
C GLU A 231 -14.23 -3.50 22.50
N TRP A 232 -14.46 -4.38 21.52
CA TRP A 232 -15.59 -4.35 20.60
C TRP A 232 -16.43 -5.63 20.66
N PRO A 233 -17.24 -5.84 21.72
CA PRO A 233 -18.18 -6.96 21.77
C PRO A 233 -19.16 -6.97 20.60
N SER A 234 -19.58 -8.16 20.16
CA SER A 234 -20.62 -8.30 19.15
C SER A 234 -21.97 -7.77 19.67
N GLY A 235 -22.77 -7.18 18.78
CA GLY A 235 -24.09 -6.67 19.10
C GLY A 235 -24.36 -5.28 18.53
N ASN A 236 -25.36 -4.63 19.08
CA ASN A 236 -25.80 -3.30 18.64
C ASN A 236 -24.97 -2.20 19.30
N TYR A 237 -24.65 -1.19 18.51
CA TYR A 237 -23.95 0.02 18.94
C TYR A 237 -24.80 1.25 18.66
N TRP A 238 -24.88 2.15 19.64
CA TRP A 238 -25.53 3.44 19.48
C TRP A 238 -24.76 4.33 18.51
N THR A 239 -25.51 4.94 17.60
CA THR A 239 -25.08 5.98 16.66
C THR A 239 -26.11 7.11 16.73
N LYS A 240 -25.80 8.28 16.16
CA LYS A 240 -26.73 9.40 16.10
C LYS A 240 -27.13 9.78 14.67
N LYS A 241 -28.37 10.20 14.48
CA LYS A 241 -28.83 10.89 13.27
C LYS A 241 -28.89 12.40 13.49
N THR A 242 -29.29 12.78 14.69
CA THR A 242 -29.35 14.17 15.16
C THR A 242 -28.93 14.21 16.64
N SER A 243 -29.00 15.38 17.28
CA SER A 243 -28.72 15.51 18.71
C SER A 243 -29.69 14.75 19.63
N THR A 244 -30.87 14.38 19.13
CA THR A 244 -31.94 13.72 19.90
C THR A 244 -32.44 12.41 19.29
N ASP A 245 -32.12 12.14 18.02
CA ASP A 245 -32.46 10.90 17.32
C ASP A 245 -31.26 9.95 17.30
N PHE A 246 -31.37 8.87 18.08
CA PHE A 246 -30.37 7.82 18.19
C PHE A 246 -30.87 6.53 17.55
N VAL A 247 -30.02 5.90 16.74
CA VAL A 247 -30.29 4.61 16.11
C VAL A 247 -29.13 3.67 16.40
N THR A 248 -29.34 2.37 16.22
CA THR A 248 -28.25 1.42 16.36
C THR A 248 -27.74 0.88 15.03
N MET A 249 -26.46 0.50 15.06
CA MET A 249 -25.79 -0.28 14.03
C MET A 249 -25.43 -1.64 14.63
N ASP A 250 -25.76 -2.71 13.92
CA ASP A 250 -25.28 -4.05 14.26
C ASP A 250 -23.80 -4.17 13.85
N MET A 251 -22.90 -4.45 14.79
CA MET A 251 -21.45 -4.48 14.54
C MET A 251 -21.02 -5.65 13.64
N THR A 252 -21.79 -6.72 13.58
CA THR A 252 -21.46 -7.90 12.77
C THR A 252 -21.84 -7.68 11.31
N THR A 253 -22.99 -7.07 11.05
CA THR A 253 -23.56 -6.91 9.70
C THR A 253 -23.43 -5.51 9.12
N GLY A 254 -23.14 -4.50 9.95
CA GLY A 254 -23.11 -3.10 9.54
C GLY A 254 -24.48 -2.51 9.24
N ALA A 255 -25.57 -3.24 9.51
CA ALA A 255 -26.92 -2.82 9.18
C ALA A 255 -27.41 -1.71 10.14
N ILE A 256 -28.08 -0.71 9.55
CA ILE A 256 -28.86 0.33 10.22
C ILE A 256 -30.28 0.22 9.63
N PRO A 257 -31.40 0.16 10.39
CA PRO A 257 -31.57 0.37 11.83
C PRO A 257 -32.08 -0.90 12.56
N THR A 258 -31.58 -1.16 13.76
CA THR A 258 -32.33 -1.99 14.72
C THR A 258 -32.80 -1.13 15.89
N SER A 259 -34.10 -1.20 16.23
CA SER A 259 -34.57 -0.60 17.49
C SER A 259 -34.06 -1.47 18.63
N ALA A 260 -33.28 -0.90 19.54
CA ALA A 260 -32.77 -1.62 20.71
C ALA A 260 -33.10 -0.85 21.99
N ALA A 261 -33.44 -1.57 23.06
CA ALA A 261 -33.62 -0.97 24.38
C ALA A 261 -32.27 -0.52 24.98
N THR A 262 -31.21 -1.29 24.71
CA THR A 262 -29.84 -0.97 25.10
C THR A 262 -28.86 -1.38 24.00
N ALA A 263 -27.73 -0.68 23.91
CA ALA A 263 -26.65 -0.93 22.97
C ALA A 263 -25.34 -0.35 23.51
N TYR A 264 -24.20 -0.73 22.91
CA TYR A 264 -22.88 -0.24 23.29
C TYR A 264 -22.66 1.20 22.77
N PRO A 265 -21.99 2.10 23.51
CA PRO A 265 -21.68 3.44 23.03
C PRO A 265 -20.53 3.44 22.02
N LEU A 266 -20.82 3.79 20.76
CA LEU A 266 -19.81 3.99 19.72
C LEU A 266 -19.44 5.47 19.63
N CYS A 267 -18.34 5.84 20.26
CA CYS A 267 -17.92 7.22 20.34
C CYS A 267 -16.98 7.58 19.19
N ALA A 268 -17.01 8.85 18.78
CA ALA A 268 -16.11 9.39 17.79
C ALA A 268 -15.66 10.80 18.11
N GLU A 269 -14.48 11.15 17.60
CA GLU A 269 -13.85 12.46 17.74
C GLU A 269 -13.25 12.90 16.39
N PRO A 270 -13.57 14.09 15.88
CA PRO A 270 -12.91 14.65 14.70
C PRO A 270 -11.40 14.78 14.89
N GLN A 271 -10.64 14.68 13.79
CA GLN A 271 -9.19 14.84 13.76
C GLN A 271 -8.75 15.85 12.71
#